data_AF-A0A429EM92-F1
#
_entry.id   AF-A0A429EM92-F1
#
_cell.length_a   1.000
_cell.length_b   1.000
_cell.length_c   1.000
_cell.angle_alpha   90.00
_cell.angle_beta   90.00
_cell.angle_gamma   90.00
#
_symmetry.space_group_name_H-M   'P 1'
#
loop_
_entity.id
_entity.type
_entity.pdbx_description
1 polymer ?
#
loop_
_entity_poly.entity_id
_entity_poly.type
_entity_poly.pdbx_seq_one_letter_code
_entity_poly.pdbx_strand_id
1 'polypeptide(L)'
;MSDYYALEPGTFVDDQGAVHNMVPASVVAAVPSAKETAERFGREVRFDFLDDKAVHWMLFQRREDTEKGSLLGCVLAVPLVVFGVGAWPFWDLVASQKSRQFQIAFIAVDALVVCASILAVYLVRRRSLLDPVVRNVRCRARLYRKIVGVARKGGADIPRMYPYYGMYATSRKFFPEAPERPMPEREQSP
;
A
#
# COMPACT_ATOMS: atom_id res chain seq x y z
N MET A 1 9.75 4.32 15.22
CA MET A 1 9.76 2.96 14.64
C MET A 1 8.46 2.31 15.08
N SER A 2 7.70 1.69 14.17
CA SER A 2 6.51 0.93 14.56
C SER A 2 6.98 -0.25 15.42
N ASP A 3 6.41 -0.43 16.61
CA ASP A 3 6.79 -1.48 17.56
C ASP A 3 6.39 -2.86 17.01
N TYR A 4 7.23 -3.37 16.12
CA TYR A 4 7.16 -4.72 15.59
C TYR A 4 7.06 -5.79 16.69
N TYR A 5 7.72 -5.56 17.82
CA TYR A 5 7.72 -6.46 18.97
C TYR A 5 6.39 -6.50 19.73
N ALA A 6 5.49 -5.54 19.49
CA ALA A 6 4.19 -5.50 20.16
C ALA A 6 3.13 -6.37 19.46
N LEU A 7 3.35 -6.79 18.22
CA LEU A 7 2.42 -7.66 17.49
C LEU A 7 2.74 -9.12 17.73
N GLU A 8 1.74 -9.88 18.16
CA GLU A 8 1.88 -11.32 18.37
C GLU A 8 2.19 -12.03 17.04
N PRO A 9 3.11 -13.01 17.02
CA PRO A 9 3.39 -13.81 15.84
C PRO A 9 2.11 -14.42 15.25
N GLY A 10 1.89 -14.23 13.96
CA GLY A 10 0.67 -14.70 13.30
C GLY A 10 -0.48 -13.71 13.31
N THR A 11 -0.26 -12.48 13.78
CA THR A 11 -1.19 -11.35 13.60
C THR A 11 -0.61 -10.31 12.66
N PHE A 12 -1.45 -9.47 12.05
CA PHE A 12 -1.02 -8.33 11.25
C PHE A 12 -2.06 -7.22 11.28
N VAL A 13 -1.61 -6.00 10.96
CA VAL A 13 -2.47 -4.80 10.91
C VAL A 13 -2.89 -4.51 9.48
N ASP A 14 -4.18 -4.28 9.26
CA ASP A 14 -4.73 -3.95 7.95
C ASP A 14 -4.50 -2.48 7.54
N ASP A 15 -5.01 -2.07 6.37
CA ASP A 15 -4.84 -0.69 5.90
C ASP A 15 -5.62 0.33 6.77
N GLN A 16 -6.63 -0.10 7.54
CA GLN A 16 -7.44 0.74 8.45
C GLN A 16 -6.88 0.81 9.88
N GLY A 17 -5.87 0.00 10.21
CA GLY A 17 -5.28 -0.05 11.55
C GLY A 17 -5.89 -1.12 12.46
N ALA A 18 -6.74 -2.01 11.95
CA ALA A 18 -7.29 -3.13 12.72
C ALA A 18 -6.34 -4.34 12.70
N VAL A 19 -6.26 -5.05 13.83
CA VAL A 19 -5.44 -6.26 13.99
C VAL A 19 -6.24 -7.49 13.55
N HIS A 20 -5.63 -8.35 12.74
CA HIS A 20 -6.22 -9.58 12.22
C HIS A 20 -5.27 -10.77 12.38
N ASN A 21 -5.84 -11.96 12.51
CA ASN A 21 -5.07 -13.20 12.44
C ASN A 21 -4.66 -13.51 11.00
N MET A 22 -3.44 -13.99 10.83
CA MET A 22 -2.94 -14.52 9.58
C MET A 22 -3.57 -15.87 9.26
N VAL A 23 -3.78 -16.13 7.98
CA VAL A 23 -4.11 -17.48 7.51
C VAL A 23 -2.81 -18.28 7.48
N PRO A 24 -2.72 -19.41 8.20
CA PRO A 24 -1.52 -20.24 8.18
C PRO A 24 -1.19 -20.74 6.78
N ALA A 25 0.09 -20.85 6.46
CA ALA A 25 0.57 -21.36 5.19
C ALA A 25 0.06 -22.79 4.93
N SER A 26 -0.16 -23.59 5.97
CA SER A 26 -0.75 -24.93 5.86
C SER A 26 -2.15 -24.92 5.23
N VAL A 27 -2.97 -23.91 5.51
CA VAL A 27 -4.31 -23.74 4.93
C VAL A 27 -4.21 -23.43 3.43
N VAL A 28 -3.24 -22.61 3.04
CA VAL A 28 -2.96 -22.32 1.63
C VAL A 28 -2.39 -23.55 0.91
N ALA A 29 -1.46 -24.25 1.56
CA ALA A 29 -0.78 -25.42 1.02
C ALA A 29 -1.69 -26.65 0.87
N ALA A 30 -2.76 -26.74 1.67
CA ALA A 30 -3.77 -27.78 1.57
C ALA A 30 -4.53 -27.77 0.24
N VAL A 31 -4.54 -26.64 -0.49
CA VAL A 31 -5.12 -26.53 -1.82
C VAL A 31 -4.00 -26.68 -2.87
N PRO A 32 -3.93 -27.80 -3.64
CA PRO A 32 -2.81 -28.09 -4.54
C PRO A 32 -2.56 -26.97 -5.56
N SER A 33 -3.62 -26.44 -6.18
CA SER A 33 -3.50 -25.35 -7.16
C SER A 33 -2.96 -24.05 -6.56
N ALA A 34 -3.23 -23.79 -5.28
CA ALA A 34 -2.72 -22.62 -4.57
C ALA A 34 -1.25 -22.83 -4.18
N LYS A 35 -0.89 -24.03 -3.73
CA LYS A 35 0.50 -24.42 -3.45
C LYS A 35 1.40 -24.27 -4.69
N GLU A 36 1.00 -24.84 -5.82
CA GLU A 36 1.74 -24.72 -7.09
C GLU A 36 1.89 -23.26 -7.53
N THR A 37 0.82 -22.46 -7.36
CA THR A 37 0.85 -21.03 -7.66
C THR A 37 1.81 -20.28 -6.73
N ALA A 38 1.83 -20.62 -5.44
CA ALA A 38 2.70 -20.03 -4.44
C ALA A 38 4.17 -20.32 -4.76
N GLU A 39 4.51 -21.57 -5.07
CA GLU A 39 5.87 -21.96 -5.43
C GLU A 39 6.34 -21.31 -6.74
N ARG A 40 5.47 -21.27 -7.76
CA ARG A 40 5.78 -20.59 -9.04
C ARG A 40 6.08 -19.12 -8.82
N PHE A 41 5.18 -18.39 -8.16
CA PHE A 41 5.40 -16.98 -7.86
C PHE A 41 6.60 -16.78 -6.94
N GLY A 42 6.81 -17.69 -5.99
CA GLY A 42 7.95 -17.62 -5.09
C GLY A 42 9.29 -17.66 -5.82
N ARG A 43 9.41 -18.50 -6.86
CA ARG A 43 10.57 -18.51 -7.75
C ARG A 43 10.71 -17.21 -8.56
N GLU A 44 9.61 -16.64 -9.03
CA GLU A 44 9.63 -15.39 -9.82
C GLU A 44 10.12 -14.18 -9.01
N VAL A 45 9.78 -14.10 -7.71
CA VAL A 45 10.08 -12.94 -6.85
C VAL A 45 11.01 -13.24 -5.67
N ARG A 46 11.69 -14.39 -5.72
CA ARG A 46 12.63 -14.88 -4.70
C ARG A 46 12.04 -14.75 -3.29
N PHE A 47 10.89 -15.36 -3.06
CA PHE A 47 10.16 -15.24 -1.80
C PHE A 47 9.39 -16.51 -1.48
N ASP A 48 9.44 -16.97 -0.23
CA ASP A 48 8.64 -18.11 0.19
C ASP A 48 7.27 -17.65 0.69
N PHE A 49 6.23 -17.89 -0.11
CA PHE A 49 4.83 -17.57 0.26
C PHE A 49 4.20 -18.62 1.18
N LEU A 50 4.88 -19.74 1.42
CA LEU A 50 4.45 -20.82 2.31
C LEU A 50 5.23 -20.82 3.64
N ASP A 51 6.10 -19.84 3.86
CA ASP A 51 6.67 -19.54 5.17
C ASP A 51 5.86 -18.43 5.86
N ASP A 52 5.14 -18.81 6.91
CA ASP A 52 4.34 -17.88 7.71
C ASP A 52 5.16 -16.72 8.27
N LYS A 53 6.44 -16.94 8.61
CA LYS A 53 7.32 -15.86 9.11
C LYS A 53 7.66 -14.87 8.01
N ALA A 54 8.02 -15.36 6.83
CA ALA A 54 8.29 -14.52 5.68
C ALA A 54 7.06 -13.69 5.30
N VAL A 55 5.87 -14.31 5.25
CA VAL A 55 4.61 -13.64 4.96
C VAL A 55 4.28 -12.60 6.03
N HIS A 56 4.43 -12.92 7.32
CA HIS A 56 4.20 -11.98 8.42
C HIS A 56 5.06 -10.73 8.22
N TRP A 57 6.36 -10.91 8.01
CA TRP A 57 7.27 -9.79 7.81
C TRP A 57 6.94 -8.94 6.58
N MET A 58 6.55 -9.58 5.49
CA MET A 58 6.09 -8.88 4.28
C MET A 58 4.83 -8.04 4.58
N LEU A 59 3.85 -8.57 5.32
CA LEU A 59 2.63 -7.85 5.69
C LEU A 59 2.94 -6.64 6.59
N PHE A 60 3.86 -6.80 7.53
CA PHE A 60 4.33 -5.71 8.38
C PHE A 60 5.02 -4.60 7.57
N GLN A 61 6.00 -4.96 6.74
CA GLN A 61 6.70 -4.01 5.86
C GLN A 61 5.74 -3.26 4.95
N ARG A 62 4.68 -3.94 4.50
CA ARG A 62 3.62 -3.34 3.71
C ARG A 62 2.82 -2.33 4.53
N ARG A 63 2.46 -2.64 5.78
CA ARG A 63 1.78 -1.70 6.68
C ARG A 63 2.61 -0.44 6.91
N GLU A 64 3.91 -0.57 7.19
CA GLU A 64 4.80 0.60 7.34
C GLU A 64 4.80 1.52 6.12
N ASP A 65 4.73 0.93 4.92
CA ASP A 65 4.66 1.68 3.66
C ASP A 65 3.29 2.37 3.49
N THR A 66 2.19 1.70 3.89
CA THR A 66 0.84 2.29 3.91
C THR A 66 0.76 3.46 4.89
N GLU A 67 1.27 3.33 6.12
CA GLU A 67 1.20 4.38 7.14
C GLU A 67 1.91 5.67 6.72
N LYS A 68 3.12 5.53 6.18
CA LYS A 68 3.87 6.67 5.60
C LYS A 68 3.08 7.33 4.47
N GLY A 69 2.38 6.56 3.67
CA GLY A 69 1.53 7.07 2.59
C GLY A 69 0.25 7.77 3.07
N SER A 70 -0.38 7.26 4.13
CA SER A 70 -1.68 7.74 4.62
C SER A 70 -1.60 9.12 5.27
N LEU A 71 -0.59 9.37 6.11
CA LEU A 71 -0.41 10.67 6.76
C LEU A 71 -0.22 11.79 5.73
N LEU A 72 0.66 11.54 4.75
CA LEU A 72 0.91 12.47 3.64
C LEU A 72 -0.35 12.67 2.77
N GLY A 73 -1.12 11.60 2.53
CA GLY A 73 -2.40 11.68 1.83
C GLY A 73 -3.41 12.58 2.53
N CYS A 74 -3.57 12.46 3.85
CA CYS A 74 -4.50 13.28 4.64
C CYS A 74 -4.11 14.77 4.66
N VAL A 75 -2.83 15.08 4.89
CA VAL A 75 -2.34 16.48 4.91
C VAL A 75 -2.55 17.16 3.56
N LEU A 76 -2.42 16.42 2.46
CA LEU A 76 -2.50 16.95 1.10
C LEU A 76 -3.92 16.92 0.51
N ALA A 77 -4.84 16.15 1.11
CA ALA A 77 -6.26 16.23 0.80
C ALA A 77 -6.84 17.60 1.17
N VAL A 78 -6.28 18.27 2.17
CA VAL A 78 -6.77 19.58 2.64
C VAL A 78 -6.68 20.65 1.54
N PRO A 79 -5.51 20.92 0.91
CA PRO A 79 -5.44 21.84 -0.24
C PRO A 79 -6.36 21.43 -1.39
N LEU A 80 -6.42 20.15 -1.74
CA LEU A 80 -7.26 19.68 -2.85
C LEU A 80 -8.75 19.85 -2.57
N VAL A 81 -9.19 19.63 -1.33
CA VAL A 81 -10.58 19.87 -0.92
C VAL A 81 -10.86 21.35 -0.88
N VAL A 82 -9.98 22.17 -0.31
CA VAL A 82 -10.17 23.63 -0.18
C VAL A 82 -10.18 24.31 -1.55
N PHE A 83 -9.21 24.05 -2.41
CA PHE A 83 -9.07 24.72 -3.70
C PHE A 83 -9.77 23.98 -4.86
N GLY A 84 -10.11 22.71 -4.70
CA GLY A 84 -10.88 21.96 -5.69
C GLY A 84 -12.39 22.06 -5.47
N VAL A 85 -12.85 21.77 -4.25
CA VAL A 85 -14.29 21.71 -3.92
C VAL A 85 -14.75 22.95 -3.14
N GLY A 86 -13.95 23.41 -2.18
CA GLY A 86 -14.24 24.59 -1.35
C GLY A 86 -14.13 25.92 -2.10
N ALA A 87 -13.44 25.95 -3.23
CA ALA A 87 -13.42 27.09 -4.13
C ALA A 87 -14.76 27.27 -4.87
N TRP A 88 -15.58 26.21 -4.98
CA TRP A 88 -16.82 26.23 -5.74
C TRP A 88 -17.88 27.19 -5.16
N PRO A 89 -18.18 27.20 -3.85
CA PRO A 89 -19.06 28.23 -3.26
C PRO A 89 -18.53 29.66 -3.47
N PHE A 90 -17.22 29.87 -3.40
CA PHE A 90 -16.63 31.19 -3.62
C PHE A 90 -16.71 31.61 -5.10
N TRP A 91 -16.54 30.65 -6.01
CA TRP A 91 -16.75 30.85 -7.43
C TRP A 91 -18.19 31.32 -7.72
N ASP A 92 -19.17 30.59 -7.19
CA ASP A 92 -20.58 30.84 -7.43
C ASP A 92 -21.06 32.17 -6.81
N LEU A 93 -20.64 32.46 -5.57
CA LEU A 93 -21.13 33.62 -4.81
C LEU A 93 -20.37 34.92 -5.09
N VAL A 94 -19.07 34.85 -5.40
CA VAL A 94 -18.19 36.03 -5.45
C VAL A 94 -17.55 36.18 -6.83
N ALA A 95 -16.84 35.16 -7.31
CA ALA A 95 -16.04 35.30 -8.53
C ALA A 95 -16.90 35.44 -9.80
N SER A 96 -18.04 34.75 -9.86
CA SER A 96 -19.00 34.78 -10.98
C SER A 96 -19.52 36.19 -11.29
N GLN A 97 -19.60 37.06 -10.27
CA GLN A 97 -20.05 38.44 -10.42
C GLN A 97 -18.92 39.45 -10.67
N LYS A 98 -17.65 39.00 -10.69
CA LYS A 98 -16.50 39.86 -11.00
C LYS A 98 -16.22 39.93 -12.49
N SER A 99 -15.31 40.83 -12.86
CA SER A 99 -14.87 40.99 -14.24
C SER A 99 -14.26 39.70 -14.79
N ARG A 100 -14.32 39.53 -16.11
CA ARG A 100 -13.74 38.36 -16.80
C ARG A 100 -12.25 38.19 -16.51
N GLN A 101 -11.51 39.29 -16.34
CA GLN A 101 -10.10 39.25 -15.96
C GLN A 101 -9.91 38.64 -14.57
N PHE A 102 -10.74 39.01 -13.59
CA PHE A 102 -10.69 38.43 -12.25
C PHE A 102 -11.02 36.94 -12.27
N GLN A 103 -12.06 36.54 -13.01
CA GLN A 103 -12.46 35.13 -13.16
C GLN A 103 -11.33 34.27 -13.73
N ILE A 104 -10.66 34.75 -14.78
CA ILE A 104 -9.51 34.06 -15.38
C ILE A 104 -8.37 33.95 -14.38
N ALA A 105 -8.02 35.06 -13.70
CA ALA A 105 -6.97 35.06 -12.70
C ALA A 105 -7.26 34.10 -11.54
N PHE A 106 -8.51 34.05 -11.08
CA PHE A 106 -8.97 33.13 -10.03
C PHE A 106 -8.78 31.67 -10.43
N ILE A 107 -9.32 31.25 -11.60
CA ILE A 107 -9.15 29.87 -12.11
C ILE A 107 -7.66 29.53 -12.27
N ALA A 108 -6.87 30.46 -12.81
CA ALA A 108 -5.45 30.22 -13.04
C ALA A 108 -4.68 29.99 -11.72
N VAL A 109 -4.99 30.77 -10.68
CA VAL A 109 -4.38 30.61 -9.35
C VAL A 109 -4.80 29.29 -8.71
N ASP A 110 -6.08 28.94 -8.73
CA ASP A 110 -6.58 27.67 -8.19
C ASP A 110 -5.93 26.47 -8.89
N ALA A 111 -5.89 26.49 -10.22
CA ALA A 111 -5.22 25.44 -11.00
C ALA A 111 -3.73 25.34 -10.66
N LEU A 112 -3.04 26.47 -10.46
CA LEU A 112 -1.64 26.50 -10.09
C LEU A 112 -1.41 25.92 -8.69
N VAL A 113 -2.27 26.26 -7.71
CA VAL A 113 -2.22 25.70 -6.34
C VAL A 113 -2.45 24.19 -6.35
N VAL A 114 -3.43 23.71 -7.11
CA VAL A 114 -3.72 22.27 -7.27
C VAL A 114 -2.54 21.56 -7.92
N CYS A 115 -2.01 22.07 -9.04
CA CYS A 115 -0.85 21.49 -9.72
C CYS A 115 0.41 21.48 -8.84
N ALA A 116 0.69 22.57 -8.13
CA ALA A 116 1.82 22.67 -7.21
C ALA A 116 1.68 21.66 -6.06
N SER A 117 0.47 21.49 -5.52
CA SER A 117 0.17 20.50 -4.47
C SER A 117 0.43 19.07 -4.97
N ILE A 118 -0.06 18.72 -6.16
CA ILE A 118 0.18 17.41 -6.79
C ILE A 118 1.69 17.18 -7.02
N LEU A 119 2.40 18.18 -7.55
CA LEU A 119 3.84 18.09 -7.79
C LEU A 119 4.62 17.90 -6.48
N ALA A 120 4.28 18.66 -5.44
CA ALA A 120 4.89 18.51 -4.12
C ALA A 120 4.69 17.08 -3.56
N VAL A 121 3.48 16.52 -3.69
CA VAL A 121 3.20 15.13 -3.31
C VAL A 121 4.11 14.17 -4.05
N TYR A 122 4.18 14.33 -5.37
CA TYR A 122 5.01 13.47 -6.20
C TYR A 122 6.46 13.56 -5.76
N LEU A 123 7.03 14.75 -5.57
CA LEU A 123 8.42 14.94 -5.17
C LEU A 123 8.74 14.33 -3.80
N VAL A 124 7.86 14.52 -2.80
CA VAL A 124 8.02 13.94 -1.47
C VAL A 124 7.96 12.41 -1.52
N ARG A 125 7.00 11.85 -2.25
CA ARG A 125 6.82 10.40 -2.36
C ARG A 125 7.74 9.75 -3.38
N ARG A 126 8.37 10.52 -4.27
CA ARG A 126 9.15 10.01 -5.42
C ARG A 126 10.16 8.97 -5.00
N ARG A 127 10.90 9.23 -3.91
CA ARG A 127 11.90 8.31 -3.38
C ARG A 127 11.28 6.95 -3.03
N SER A 128 10.24 6.92 -2.20
CA SER A 128 9.52 5.68 -1.83
C SER A 128 8.80 5.02 -3.03
N LEU A 129 8.26 5.80 -3.96
CA LEU A 129 7.56 5.28 -5.14
C LEU A 129 8.52 4.63 -6.15
N LEU A 130 9.75 5.15 -6.25
CA LEU A 130 10.77 4.65 -7.16
C LEU A 130 11.72 3.64 -6.49
N ASP A 131 11.73 3.57 -5.16
CA ASP A 131 12.53 2.63 -4.38
C ASP A 131 12.20 1.18 -4.79
N PRO A 132 13.16 0.46 -5.42
CA PRO A 132 12.92 -0.89 -5.89
C PRO A 132 12.67 -1.87 -4.74
N VAL A 133 13.19 -1.63 -3.53
CA VAL A 133 12.96 -2.47 -2.35
C VAL A 133 11.49 -2.41 -1.93
N VAL A 134 10.95 -1.21 -1.78
CA VAL A 134 9.52 -0.99 -1.45
C VAL A 134 8.62 -1.57 -2.54
N ARG A 135 9.00 -1.42 -3.81
CA ARG A 135 8.22 -1.97 -4.93
C ARG A 135 8.23 -3.51 -4.95
N ASN A 136 9.33 -4.15 -4.57
CA ASN A 136 9.40 -5.60 -4.41
C ASN A 136 8.45 -6.09 -3.32
N VAL A 137 8.35 -5.41 -2.17
CA VAL A 137 7.36 -5.71 -1.13
C VAL A 137 5.94 -5.59 -1.67
N ARG A 138 5.62 -4.50 -2.37
CA ARG A 138 4.30 -4.31 -3.00
C ARG A 138 4.00 -5.40 -4.05
N CYS A 139 5.01 -5.86 -4.78
CA CYS A 139 4.90 -6.93 -5.76
C CYS A 139 4.60 -8.27 -5.09
N ARG A 140 5.38 -8.65 -4.08
CA ARG A 140 5.17 -9.87 -3.27
C ARG A 140 3.77 -9.88 -2.65
N ALA A 141 3.35 -8.78 -2.02
CA ALA A 141 2.00 -8.67 -1.45
C ALA A 141 0.89 -8.84 -2.49
N ARG A 142 1.02 -8.22 -3.68
CA ARG A 142 0.06 -8.43 -4.78
C ARG A 142 -0.04 -9.90 -5.18
N LEU A 143 1.08 -10.61 -5.28
CA LEU A 143 1.10 -12.03 -5.62
C LEU A 143 0.50 -12.88 -4.51
N TYR A 144 0.79 -12.57 -3.25
CA TYR A 144 0.17 -13.21 -2.09
C TYR A 144 -1.36 -13.10 -2.11
N ARG A 145 -1.91 -11.90 -2.37
CA ARG A 145 -3.36 -11.72 -2.54
C ARG A 145 -3.94 -12.60 -3.65
N LYS A 146 -3.20 -12.81 -4.75
CA LYS A 146 -3.64 -13.72 -5.82
C LYS A 146 -3.62 -15.17 -5.35
N ILE A 147 -2.56 -15.61 -4.67
CA ILE A 147 -2.43 -16.97 -4.12
C ILE A 147 -3.59 -17.27 -3.18
N VAL A 148 -3.88 -16.36 -2.24
CA VAL A 148 -5.01 -16.49 -1.32
C VAL A 148 -6.35 -16.51 -2.08
N GLY A 149 -6.47 -15.72 -3.14
CA GLY A 149 -7.63 -15.77 -4.04
C GLY A 149 -7.81 -17.14 -4.71
N VAL A 150 -6.71 -17.81 -5.09
CA VAL A 150 -6.73 -19.18 -5.64
C VAL A 150 -7.09 -20.20 -4.55
N ALA A 151 -6.46 -20.13 -3.37
CA ALA A 151 -6.74 -21.03 -2.25
C ALA A 151 -8.22 -21.00 -1.85
N ARG A 152 -8.78 -19.80 -1.71
CA ARG A 152 -10.21 -19.61 -1.40
C ARG A 152 -11.13 -20.17 -2.48
N LYS A 153 -10.80 -19.96 -3.76
CA LYS A 153 -11.57 -20.56 -4.86
C LYS A 153 -11.49 -22.09 -4.85
N GLY A 154 -10.39 -22.64 -4.35
CA GLY A 154 -10.19 -24.07 -4.14
C GLY A 154 -10.80 -24.62 -2.84
N GLY A 155 -11.57 -23.82 -2.10
CA GLY A 155 -12.30 -24.27 -0.90
C GLY A 155 -11.56 -24.11 0.43
N ALA A 156 -10.39 -23.45 0.46
CA ALA A 156 -9.73 -23.12 1.72
C ALA A 156 -10.58 -22.15 2.55
N ASP A 157 -10.61 -22.37 3.88
CA ASP A 157 -11.27 -21.47 4.84
C ASP A 157 -10.46 -20.17 4.99
N ILE A 158 -10.75 -19.21 4.11
CA ILE A 158 -10.08 -17.92 4.07
C ILE A 158 -11.12 -16.81 3.96
N PRO A 159 -11.10 -15.82 4.87
CA PRO A 159 -12.06 -14.72 4.83
C PRO A 159 -12.07 -13.98 3.48
N ARG A 160 -13.25 -13.53 3.07
CA ARG A 160 -13.45 -12.92 1.75
C ARG A 160 -12.58 -11.67 1.51
N MET A 161 -12.38 -10.88 2.55
CA MET A 161 -11.62 -9.63 2.44
C MET A 161 -10.13 -9.82 2.73
N TYR A 162 -9.70 -10.98 3.23
CA TYR A 162 -8.29 -11.28 3.49
C TYR A 162 -7.47 -11.11 2.21
N PRO A 163 -6.27 -10.50 2.29
CA PRO A 163 -5.55 -10.00 3.47
C PRO A 163 -5.87 -8.54 3.89
N TYR A 164 -7.11 -8.08 3.69
CA TYR A 164 -7.65 -6.80 4.20
C TYR A 164 -6.94 -5.54 3.72
N TYR A 165 -6.42 -5.57 2.49
CA TYR A 165 -5.63 -4.47 2.00
C TYR A 165 -5.80 -4.09 0.54
N GLY A 166 -5.54 -2.83 0.17
CA GLY A 166 -5.69 -2.29 -1.18
C GLY A 166 -4.58 -2.71 -2.16
N MET A 167 -4.83 -2.55 -3.46
CA MET A 167 -3.80 -2.73 -4.50
C MET A 167 -3.02 -1.43 -4.75
N TYR A 168 -1.69 -1.53 -4.78
CA TYR A 168 -0.82 -0.45 -5.23
C TYR A 168 -0.61 -0.48 -6.76
N ALA A 169 -0.67 0.68 -7.42
CA ALA A 169 -0.35 0.78 -8.85
C ALA A 169 1.09 0.34 -9.19
N THR A 170 2.05 0.57 -8.28
CA THR A 170 3.48 0.28 -8.46
C THR A 170 3.87 -1.18 -8.21
N SER A 171 2.91 -2.07 -7.91
CA SER A 171 3.14 -3.47 -7.51
C SER A 171 3.45 -4.44 -8.67
N ARG A 172 3.57 -3.95 -9.90
CA ARG A 172 3.57 -4.81 -11.10
C ARG A 172 4.94 -5.37 -11.52
N LYS A 173 6.04 -4.72 -11.13
CA LYS A 173 7.39 -5.09 -11.56
C LYS A 173 8.27 -5.44 -10.36
N PHE A 174 8.90 -6.60 -10.43
CA PHE A 174 9.93 -7.05 -9.49
C PHE A 174 11.32 -6.64 -9.99
N PHE A 175 12.22 -6.31 -9.07
CA PHE A 175 13.59 -5.84 -9.32
C PHE A 175 14.56 -6.79 -8.63
N PRO A 176 15.13 -7.79 -9.35
CA PRO A 176 15.96 -8.83 -8.74
C PRO A 176 17.30 -8.32 -8.19
N GLU A 177 17.80 -7.21 -8.72
CA GLU A 177 19.06 -6.58 -8.29
C GLU A 177 18.89 -5.68 -7.06
N ALA A 178 17.66 -5.46 -6.60
CA ALA A 178 17.42 -4.66 -5.42
C ALA A 178 17.84 -5.45 -4.17
N PRO A 179 18.44 -4.79 -3.16
CA PRO A 179 18.77 -5.47 -1.92
C PRO A 179 17.50 -5.99 -1.24
N GLU A 180 17.60 -7.15 -0.59
CA GLU A 180 16.51 -7.61 0.25
C GLU A 180 16.42 -6.74 1.50
N ARG A 181 15.19 -6.41 1.89
CA ARG A 181 14.98 -5.64 3.11
C ARG A 181 15.24 -6.60 4.29
N PRO A 182 16.16 -6.26 5.21
CA PRO A 182 16.54 -7.17 6.28
C PRO A 182 15.30 -7.60 7.07
N MET A 183 15.18 -8.90 7.31
CA MET A 183 14.35 -9.41 8.40
C MET A 183 15.10 -9.09 9.69
N PRO A 184 14.45 -8.56 10.75
CA PRO A 184 15.09 -8.47 12.04
C PRO A 184 15.53 -9.88 12.40
N GLU A 185 16.84 -10.09 12.47
CA GLU A 185 17.41 -11.26 13.11
C GLU A 185 16.86 -11.23 14.53
N ARG A 186 16.15 -12.29 14.94
CA ARG A 186 15.93 -12.48 16.37
C ARG A 186 17.33 -12.46 16.98
N GLU A 187 17.54 -11.62 17.98
CA GLU A 187 18.53 -11.92 19.01
C GLU A 187 18.32 -13.40 19.35
N GLN A 188 19.31 -14.20 18.98
CA GLN A 188 19.47 -15.53 19.53
C GLN A 188 19.79 -15.28 21.00
N SER A 189 18.77 -15.12 21.84
CA SER A 189 18.98 -15.18 23.27
C SER A 189 19.46 -16.59 23.61
N PRO A 190 20.55 -16.73 24.38
CA PRO A 190 21.11 -18.02 24.78
C PRO A 190 20.13 -18.86 25.62
#